data_AF-A0A3N0E3N6-F1
#
_entry.id   AF-A0A3N0E3N6-F1
#
_cell.length_a   1.000
_cell.length_b   1.000
_cell.length_c   1.000
_cell.angle_alpha   90.00
_cell.angle_beta   90.00
_cell.angle_gamma   90.00
#
_symmetry.space_group_name_H-M   'P 1'
#
loop_
_entity.id
_entity.type
_entity.pdbx_description
1 polymer ?
#
loop_
_entity_poly.entity_id
_entity_poly.type
_entity_poly.pdbx_seq_one_letter_code
_entity_poly.pdbx_strand_id
1 'polypeptide(L)'
;GLFGHGEERAKIDPAIATLKAEGIQVAGPLPADTAFFLASRGDYDLIVAMYHDQGHAPVKVLGIEAGTNITVGLPVIRTSVDHGTAFDIAGRGMAAVGSMVEALRQAAELSPTPSTRGHQCPAEHGSAAKP
;
A
#
# COMPACT_ATOMS: atom_id res chain seq x y z
N GLY A 1 -12.63 21.61 -18.06
CA GLY A 1 -11.88 22.81 -18.51
C GLY A 1 -12.11 22.99 -19.99
N LEU A 2 -11.04 23.14 -20.79
CA LEU A 2 -11.12 23.02 -22.26
C LEU A 2 -11.33 21.57 -22.72
N PHE A 3 -10.87 20.60 -21.92
CA PHE A 3 -11.13 19.18 -22.08
C PHE A 3 -11.98 18.68 -20.89
N GLY A 4 -12.85 17.68 -21.15
CA GLY A 4 -13.83 17.14 -20.19
C GLY A 4 -15.11 17.97 -20.06
N HIS A 5 -16.04 17.49 -19.24
CA HIS A 5 -17.30 18.17 -18.91
C HIS A 5 -17.24 18.97 -17.61
N GLY A 6 -16.02 19.20 -17.08
CA GLY A 6 -15.78 19.98 -15.88
C GLY A 6 -15.79 19.15 -14.59
N GLU A 7 -15.54 17.84 -14.69
CA GLU A 7 -15.45 16.91 -13.57
C GLU A 7 -14.41 17.36 -12.54
N GLU A 8 -13.26 17.88 -12.99
CA GLU A 8 -12.23 18.43 -12.11
C GLU A 8 -12.81 19.54 -11.24
N ARG A 9 -13.39 20.56 -11.89
CA ARG A 9 -13.94 21.73 -11.21
C ARG A 9 -15.13 21.40 -10.31
N ALA A 10 -15.97 20.46 -10.75
CA ALA A 10 -17.21 20.12 -10.06
C ALA A 10 -17.00 19.15 -8.90
N LYS A 11 -15.97 18.30 -8.93
CA LYS A 11 -15.79 17.20 -7.97
C LYS A 11 -14.40 17.12 -7.36
N ILE A 12 -13.34 17.26 -8.17
CA ILE A 12 -11.97 17.03 -7.71
C ILE A 12 -11.40 18.25 -6.98
N ASP A 13 -11.55 19.46 -7.53
CA ASP A 13 -11.09 20.69 -6.89
C ASP A 13 -11.73 20.89 -5.50
N PRO A 14 -13.06 20.71 -5.33
CA PRO A 14 -13.67 20.79 -3.99
C PRO A 14 -13.13 19.74 -3.02
N ALA A 15 -12.91 18.50 -3.47
CA ALA A 15 -12.35 17.44 -2.62
C ALA A 15 -10.93 17.79 -2.16
N ILE A 16 -10.09 18.31 -3.05
CA ILE A 16 -8.73 18.77 -2.73
C ILE A 16 -8.78 19.95 -1.75
N ALA A 17 -9.70 20.90 -1.94
CA ALA A 17 -9.88 22.01 -1.02
C ALA A 17 -10.27 21.55 0.40
N THR A 18 -11.17 20.57 0.51
CA THR A 18 -11.55 19.94 1.79
C THR A 18 -10.35 19.28 2.46
N LEU A 19 -9.61 18.43 1.74
CA LEU A 19 -8.43 17.74 2.29
C LEU A 19 -7.35 18.74 2.74
N LYS A 20 -7.14 19.84 1.99
CA LYS A 20 -6.23 20.92 2.40
C LYS A 20 -6.71 21.62 3.67
N ALA A 21 -8.01 21.87 3.81
CA ALA A 21 -8.59 22.46 5.01
C ALA A 21 -8.46 21.54 6.23
N GLU A 22 -8.43 20.22 6.02
CA GLU A 22 -8.14 19.20 7.04
C GLU A 22 -6.63 19.07 7.35
N GLY A 23 -5.77 19.83 6.68
CA GLY A 23 -4.32 19.82 6.90
C GLY A 23 -3.56 18.73 6.13
N ILE A 24 -4.21 18.02 5.21
CA ILE A 24 -3.58 17.00 4.38
C ILE A 24 -2.79 17.68 3.26
N GLN A 25 -1.52 17.30 3.10
CA GLN A 25 -0.68 17.77 2.01
C GLN A 25 -1.08 17.09 0.69
N VAL A 26 -2.02 17.70 -0.04
CA VAL A 26 -2.48 17.22 -1.33
C VAL A 26 -2.22 18.24 -2.43
N ALA A 27 -1.75 17.76 -3.58
CA ALA A 27 -1.56 18.54 -4.79
C ALA A 27 -2.41 17.98 -5.93
N GLY A 28 -2.95 18.87 -6.77
CA GLY A 28 -3.72 18.51 -7.96
C GLY A 28 -4.98 19.36 -8.16
N PRO A 29 -5.84 18.96 -9.12
CA PRO A 29 -5.64 17.82 -10.03
C PRO A 29 -4.43 18.04 -10.94
N LEU A 30 -3.62 17.00 -11.14
CA LEU A 30 -2.48 17.01 -12.05
C LEU A 30 -2.79 16.16 -13.29
N PRO A 31 -2.26 16.51 -14.47
CA PRO A 31 -2.20 15.58 -15.59
C PRO A 31 -1.49 14.29 -15.16
N ALA A 32 -2.04 13.14 -15.54
CA ALA A 32 -1.57 11.85 -15.03
C ALA A 32 -0.11 11.57 -15.40
N ASP A 33 0.29 11.84 -16.64
CA ASP A 33 1.67 11.74 -17.13
C ASP A 33 2.65 12.54 -16.27
N THR A 34 2.27 13.79 -15.92
CA THR A 34 3.06 14.66 -15.05
C THR A 34 3.12 14.11 -13.62
N ALA A 35 1.99 13.65 -13.08
CA ALA A 35 1.91 13.10 -11.73
C ALA A 35 2.83 11.88 -11.54
N PHE A 36 2.81 10.93 -12.49
CA PHE A 36 3.66 9.74 -12.43
C PHE A 36 5.14 10.05 -12.70
N PHE A 37 5.44 11.04 -13.55
CA PHE A 37 6.81 11.54 -13.71
C PHE A 37 7.36 12.09 -12.38
N LEU A 38 6.62 12.99 -11.72
CA LEU A 38 7.04 13.56 -10.42
C LEU A 38 7.16 12.46 -9.34
N ALA A 39 6.21 11.53 -9.28
CA ALA A 39 6.28 10.39 -8.35
C ALA A 39 7.54 9.54 -8.55
N SER A 40 7.92 9.26 -9.80
CA SER A 40 9.15 8.51 -10.10
C SER A 40 10.45 9.20 -9.67
N ARG A 41 10.42 10.52 -9.41
CA ARG A 41 11.53 11.28 -8.82
C ARG A 41 11.54 11.28 -7.29
N GLY A 42 10.50 10.73 -6.66
CA GLY A 42 10.32 10.75 -5.21
C GLY A 42 9.70 12.04 -4.67
N ASP A 43 9.05 12.84 -5.51
CA ASP A 43 8.45 14.12 -5.08
C ASP A 43 7.15 13.93 -4.27
N TYR A 44 6.55 12.73 -4.32
CA TYR A 44 5.28 12.39 -3.66
C TYR A 44 5.34 10.99 -3.05
N ASP A 45 4.78 10.83 -1.85
CA ASP A 45 4.66 9.54 -1.17
C ASP A 45 3.53 8.66 -1.76
N LEU A 46 2.47 9.29 -2.29
CA LEU A 46 1.29 8.60 -2.83
C LEU A 46 0.70 9.32 -4.03
N ILE A 47 0.26 8.55 -5.02
CA ILE A 47 -0.54 9.04 -6.15
C ILE A 47 -1.94 8.43 -6.11
N VAL A 48 -2.96 9.28 -6.23
CA VAL A 48 -4.36 8.86 -6.35
C VAL A 48 -4.79 9.00 -7.82
N ALA A 49 -4.80 7.89 -8.54
CA ALA A 49 -5.36 7.82 -9.88
C ALA A 49 -6.90 7.79 -9.82
N MET A 50 -7.56 8.43 -10.79
CA MET A 50 -9.02 8.50 -10.88
C MET A 50 -9.64 7.18 -11.36
N TYR A 51 -8.88 6.34 -12.07
CA TYR A 51 -9.34 5.04 -12.55
C TYR A 51 -8.21 4.03 -12.72
N HIS A 52 -8.57 2.75 -12.85
CA HIS A 52 -7.65 1.60 -12.82
C HIS A 52 -6.46 1.73 -13.78
N ASP A 53 -6.73 1.84 -15.09
CA ASP A 53 -5.65 1.84 -16.08
C ASP A 53 -4.77 3.09 -16.03
N GLN A 54 -5.29 4.20 -15.50
CA GLN A 54 -4.49 5.41 -15.27
C GLN A 54 -3.37 5.17 -14.27
N GLY A 55 -3.60 4.32 -13.26
CA GLY A 55 -2.61 4.00 -12.24
C GLY A 55 -1.79 2.75 -12.56
N HIS A 56 -2.44 1.68 -13.01
CA HIS A 56 -1.76 0.39 -13.22
C HIS A 56 -0.80 0.41 -14.40
N ALA A 57 -1.11 1.12 -15.48
CA ALA A 57 -0.23 1.19 -16.65
C ALA A 57 1.15 1.81 -16.32
N PRO A 58 1.24 3.02 -15.73
CA PRO A 58 2.55 3.61 -15.42
C PRO A 58 3.32 2.81 -14.35
N VAL A 59 2.66 2.29 -13.32
CA VAL A 59 3.32 1.47 -12.28
C VAL A 59 4.01 0.23 -12.88
N LYS A 60 3.35 -0.45 -13.83
CA LYS A 60 3.92 -1.61 -14.51
C LYS A 60 5.06 -1.24 -15.45
N VAL A 61 4.95 -0.11 -16.16
CA VAL A 61 6.01 0.38 -17.08
C VAL A 61 7.25 0.82 -16.31
N LEU A 62 7.10 1.41 -15.14
CA LEU A 62 8.22 1.84 -14.28
C LEU A 62 8.98 0.66 -13.63
N GLY A 63 8.61 -0.59 -13.94
CA GLY A 63 9.34 -1.77 -13.46
C GLY A 63 9.20 -2.00 -11.96
N ILE A 64 8.10 -1.53 -11.35
CA ILE A 64 7.73 -1.88 -9.97
C ILE A 64 7.18 -3.31 -9.97
N GLU A 65 8.01 -4.28 -10.34
CA GLU A 65 7.66 -5.70 -10.42
C GLU A 65 7.45 -6.33 -9.03
N ALA A 66 7.99 -5.68 -8.00
CA ALA A 66 7.76 -6.02 -6.60
C ALA A 66 6.48 -5.35 -6.03
N GLY A 67 5.57 -4.87 -6.88
CA GLY A 67 4.29 -4.34 -6.42
C GLY A 67 3.51 -5.37 -5.59
N THR A 68 3.04 -4.96 -4.42
CA THR A 68 2.01 -5.68 -3.66
C THR A 68 0.73 -4.87 -3.66
N ASN A 69 -0.40 -5.56 -3.66
CA ASN A 69 -1.69 -4.93 -3.44
C ASN A 69 -1.95 -4.81 -1.93
N ILE A 70 -2.25 -3.60 -1.46
CA ILE A 70 -2.64 -3.32 -0.08
C ILE A 70 -4.06 -2.81 -0.09
N THR A 71 -4.94 -3.39 0.75
CA THR A 71 -6.32 -2.93 0.85
C THR A 71 -6.49 -2.03 2.07
N VAL A 72 -6.73 -0.75 1.82
CA VAL A 72 -6.96 0.27 2.85
C VAL A 72 -8.46 0.34 3.19
N GLY A 73 -8.78 0.59 4.46
CA GLY A 73 -10.16 0.78 4.95
C GLY A 73 -10.80 -0.45 5.59
N LEU A 74 -10.10 -1.59 5.64
CA LEU A 74 -10.56 -2.78 6.36
C LEU A 74 -10.18 -2.73 7.84
N PRO A 75 -10.91 -3.43 8.73
CA PRO A 75 -10.56 -3.54 10.16
C PRO A 75 -9.40 -4.52 10.41
N VAL A 76 -8.78 -5.04 9.35
CA VAL A 76 -7.66 -5.99 9.38
C VAL A 76 -6.64 -5.60 8.32
N ILE A 77 -5.37 -5.95 8.55
CA ILE A 77 -4.32 -5.79 7.55
C ILE A 77 -4.54 -6.85 6.47
N ARG A 78 -4.67 -6.40 5.22
CA ARG A 78 -4.77 -7.27 4.05
C ARG A 78 -3.83 -6.80 2.96
N THR A 79 -2.86 -7.66 2.65
CA THR A 79 -1.99 -7.57 1.48
C THR A 79 -2.28 -8.73 0.52
N SER A 80 -1.84 -8.61 -0.74
CA SER A 80 -2.03 -9.63 -1.78
C SER A 80 -0.98 -9.49 -2.87
N VAL A 81 -0.66 -10.62 -3.49
CA VAL A 81 0.16 -10.66 -4.71
C VAL A 81 -0.46 -9.83 -5.84
N ASP A 82 0.38 -9.39 -6.79
CA ASP A 82 -0.03 -8.65 -7.99
C ASP A 82 -0.10 -9.53 -9.26
N HIS A 83 -0.02 -10.86 -9.10
CA HIS A 83 -0.17 -11.82 -10.20
C HIS A 83 -1.46 -12.65 -10.06
N GLY A 84 -1.85 -13.26 -11.19
CA GLY A 84 -2.97 -14.21 -11.24
C GLY A 84 -2.61 -15.61 -10.75
N THR A 85 -3.45 -16.59 -11.09
CA THR A 85 -3.32 -17.97 -10.59
C THR A 85 -2.22 -18.80 -11.25
N ALA A 86 -1.75 -18.40 -12.43
CA ALA A 86 -0.68 -19.09 -13.18
C ALA A 86 -0.88 -20.62 -13.29
N PHE A 87 -2.09 -21.05 -13.67
CA PHE A 87 -2.47 -22.47 -13.69
C PHE A 87 -1.62 -23.34 -14.61
N ASP A 88 -1.09 -22.76 -15.68
CA ASP A 88 -0.20 -23.41 -16.63
C ASP A 88 1.10 -23.92 -15.97
N ILE A 89 1.58 -23.26 -14.91
CA ILE A 89 2.81 -23.63 -14.18
C ILE A 89 2.56 -24.27 -12.80
N ALA A 90 1.30 -24.49 -12.43
CA ALA A 90 0.95 -25.09 -11.14
C ALA A 90 1.61 -26.48 -10.97
N GLY A 91 2.23 -26.72 -9.81
CA GLY A 91 2.91 -27.98 -9.51
C GLY A 91 4.28 -28.17 -10.19
N ARG A 92 4.77 -27.21 -10.98
CA ARG A 92 6.06 -27.33 -11.69
C ARG A 92 7.27 -26.77 -10.93
N GLY A 93 7.05 -26.08 -9.82
CA GLY A 93 8.12 -25.45 -9.04
C GLY A 93 8.79 -24.26 -9.73
N MET A 94 8.12 -23.63 -10.71
CA MET A 94 8.69 -22.55 -11.54
C MET A 94 8.13 -21.15 -11.21
N ALA A 95 7.18 -21.03 -10.28
CA ALA A 95 6.56 -19.75 -9.94
C ALA A 95 7.56 -18.84 -9.21
N ALA A 96 7.67 -17.58 -9.67
CA ALA A 96 8.44 -16.56 -8.97
C ALA A 96 7.73 -16.18 -7.66
N VAL A 97 8.47 -16.20 -6.54
CA VAL A 97 7.90 -15.96 -5.20
C VAL A 97 7.97 -14.50 -4.74
N GLY A 98 8.61 -13.61 -5.52
CA GLY A 98 8.94 -12.24 -5.12
C GLY A 98 7.73 -11.45 -4.61
N SER A 99 6.64 -11.40 -5.38
CA SER A 99 5.42 -10.67 -4.99
C SER A 99 4.78 -11.22 -3.70
N MET A 100 4.80 -12.54 -3.48
CA MET A 100 4.29 -13.13 -2.24
C MET A 100 5.15 -12.75 -1.04
N VAL A 101 6.48 -12.82 -1.19
CA VAL A 101 7.40 -12.41 -0.12
C VAL A 101 7.21 -10.93 0.22
N GLU A 102 7.05 -10.07 -0.78
CA GLU A 102 6.83 -8.65 -0.56
C GLU A 102 5.48 -8.37 0.11
N ALA A 103 4.41 -9.05 -0.31
CA ALA A 103 3.10 -8.95 0.34
C ALA A 103 3.17 -9.31 1.84
N LEU A 104 3.94 -10.33 2.20
CA LEU A 104 4.16 -10.73 3.59
C LEU A 104 5.00 -9.70 4.36
N ARG A 105 6.05 -9.14 3.75
CA ARG A 105 6.87 -8.09 4.37
C ARG A 105 6.04 -6.85 4.69
N GLN A 106 5.27 -6.38 3.73
CA GLN A 106 4.41 -5.20 3.89
C GLN A 106 3.33 -5.43 4.95
N ALA A 107 2.76 -6.64 5.03
CA ALA A 107 1.84 -6.98 6.12
C ALA A 107 2.53 -6.94 7.50
N ALA A 108 3.77 -7.42 7.59
CA ALA A 108 4.54 -7.38 8.84
C ALA A 108 4.93 -5.95 9.24
N GLU A 109 5.28 -5.10 8.27
CA GLU A 109 5.62 -3.69 8.50
C GLU A 109 4.42 -2.85 8.94
N LEU A 110 3.25 -3.11 8.35
CA LEU A 110 1.98 -2.49 8.76
C LEU A 110 1.45 -3.04 10.09
N SER A 111 1.97 -4.17 10.56
CA SER A 111 1.52 -4.78 11.81
C SER A 111 1.93 -3.91 12.99
N PRO A 112 1.04 -3.65 13.96
CA PRO A 112 1.43 -2.96 15.17
C PRO A 112 2.51 -3.79 15.89
N THR A 113 3.58 -3.13 16.36
CA THR A 113 4.53 -3.75 17.28
C THR A 113 3.75 -4.27 18.49
N PRO A 114 3.97 -5.51 18.95
CA PRO A 114 3.34 -5.98 20.17
C PRO A 114 3.62 -4.98 21.28
N SER A 115 2.58 -4.39 21.86
CA SER A 115 2.79 -3.52 23.00
C SER A 115 3.44 -4.38 24.08
N THR A 116 4.62 -4.01 24.54
CA THR A 116 5.22 -4.53 25.77
C THR A 116 4.44 -3.99 26.98
N ARG A 117 3.12 -4.18 27.01
CA ARG A 117 2.35 -4.04 28.25
C ARG A 117 2.55 -5.33 29.02
N GLY A 118 3.35 -5.20 30.08
CA GLY A 118 3.95 -6.31 30.82
C GLY A 118 2.99 -7.46 31.12
N HIS A 119 3.18 -8.57 30.43
CA HIS A 119 3.06 -9.86 31.09
C HIS A 119 4.33 -10.01 31.93
N GLN A 120 4.28 -9.56 33.18
CA GLN A 120 5.20 -10.08 34.18
C GLN A 120 4.91 -11.58 34.29
N CYS A 121 5.82 -12.40 33.77
CA CYS A 121 5.85 -13.82 34.06
C CYS A 121 5.90 -13.96 35.60
N PRO A 122 4.99 -14.71 36.24
CA PRO A 122 5.06 -14.91 37.68
C PRO A 122 6.41 -15.56 38.01
N ALA A 123 7.20 -14.93 38.90
CA ALA A 123 8.45 -15.50 39.36
C ALA A 123 8.19 -16.88 39.97
N GLU A 124 8.80 -17.91 39.40
CA GLU A 124 8.80 -19.25 39.94
C GLU A 124 9.28 -19.17 41.40
N HIS A 125 8.42 -19.63 42.32
CA HIS A 125 8.78 -19.76 43.71
C HIS A 125 9.86 -20.82 43.81
N GLY A 126 11.08 -20.39 44.11
CA GLY A 126 12.19 -21.27 44.43
C GLY A 126 11.84 -22.14 45.62
N SER A 127 11.55 -23.42 45.37
CA SER A 127 11.55 -24.44 46.41
C SER A 127 12.97 -24.95 46.57
N ALA A 128 13.66 -24.44 47.58
CA ALA A 128 14.90 -25.01 48.05
C ALA A 128 14.62 -26.41 48.63
N ALA A 129 15.10 -27.44 47.95
CA ALA A 129 15.24 -28.77 48.52
C ALA A 129 16.70 -29.24 48.34
N LYS A 130 17.51 -29.00 49.37
CA LYS A 130 18.68 -29.82 49.72
C LYS A 130 18.17 -31.12 50.39
N PRO A 131 18.88 -32.25 50.29
CA PRO A 131 20.22 -32.44 50.86
C PRO A 131 21.37 -32.39 49.84
#